data_AF-W8BV85-F1
#
_entry.id   AF-W8BV85-F1
#
_cell.length_a   1.000
_cell.length_b   1.000
_cell.length_c   1.000
_cell.angle_alpha   90.00
_cell.angle_beta   90.00
_cell.angle_gamma   90.00
#
_symmetry.space_group_name_H-M   'P 1'
#
loop_
_entity.id
_entity.type
_entity.pdbx_description
1 polymer ?
#
loop_
_entity_poly.entity_id
_entity_poly.type
_entity_poly.pdbx_seq_one_letter_code
_entity_poly.pdbx_strand_id
1 'polypeptide(L)'
;MAAPQAMEMESPQSYSPEARNTQLNNIRSLLTYLLQEFQNVQIADFVSSKTLDLDLSNSYAGVVSTVYNHIRKSANTNVVSRGNDYSDMQCTILGNVKTTSVLANGFKIKNPTVVWDFRLAGPLVDMLTAFKMVWDETRLSCSKFKYKRGSSSAVEKGIGSFGLSNVHLPLLTGITYKPERRTGLMRTLGPLTTALMLANEKKYPDKMANSLKESIKMLPMADYIISALKDADSAENCRSLLASMGDLLLIIGSRSTNKIYFPILFILFTTNDIDFSGKLGFLNYIGISHSLTWCKKSDGIAEDIAQVVFHSMFGTSCEDLGILSQITTNNSWKTRKELSSVFTKKTDKVKKFTPILFKYISKAASASQMKSMGTAQPMLSNKIVFSGSRKRNYSHAFLTYLETGNNQVSYGRDIYSLTNALIKLKEEYTKQIRNGTLSEAGTTKWLMISENNVTETDFVATESGSYFYS
;
A
#
# COMPACT_ATOMS: atom_id res chain seq x y z
N MET A 1 -26.81 4.07 19.20
CA MET A 1 -25.41 4.53 19.18
C MET A 1 -24.83 4.16 17.84
N ALA A 2 -24.33 5.13 17.07
CA ALA A 2 -23.75 4.89 15.75
C ALA A 2 -22.59 3.89 15.85
N ALA A 3 -22.47 3.00 14.86
CA ALA A 3 -21.31 2.13 14.69
C ALA A 3 -20.01 2.96 14.86
N PRO A 4 -18.91 2.39 15.39
CA PRO A 4 -17.65 3.11 15.47
C PRO A 4 -17.38 3.71 14.10
N GLN A 5 -17.29 5.04 14.04
CA GLN A 5 -17.19 5.80 12.79
C GLN A 5 -16.23 5.07 11.88
N ALA A 6 -16.78 4.50 10.81
CA ALA A 6 -16.05 3.70 9.84
C ALA A 6 -14.89 4.56 9.38
N MET A 7 -13.67 4.25 9.86
CA MET A 7 -12.41 4.93 9.58
C MET A 7 -12.67 6.23 8.83
N GLU A 8 -13.05 7.30 9.57
CA GLU A 8 -13.46 8.57 8.95
C GLU A 8 -12.48 8.80 7.80
N MET A 9 -13.01 8.74 6.57
CA MET A 9 -12.26 9.21 5.42
C MET A 9 -11.88 10.61 5.85
N GLU A 10 -10.56 10.83 5.97
CA GLU A 10 -9.88 12.07 6.35
C GLU A 10 -10.83 13.21 6.74
N SER A 11 -10.66 13.83 7.91
CA SER A 11 -10.96 15.27 7.94
C SER A 11 -10.07 15.86 6.85
N PRO A 12 -10.63 16.15 5.67
CA PRO A 12 -9.78 16.27 4.53
C PRO A 12 -9.16 17.64 4.74
N GLN A 13 -7.85 17.76 4.55
CA GLN A 13 -7.47 18.93 3.77
C GLN A 13 -8.17 18.69 2.43
N SER A 14 -9.41 19.16 2.32
CA SER A 14 -10.31 18.88 1.19
C SER A 14 -9.79 19.69 0.05
N TYR A 15 -8.71 19.20 -0.53
CA TYR A 15 -8.33 19.59 -1.86
C TYR A 15 -9.54 19.32 -2.73
N SER A 16 -10.00 20.38 -3.39
CA SER A 16 -11.17 20.27 -4.23
C SER A 16 -10.90 19.20 -5.30
N PRO A 17 -11.88 18.35 -5.64
CA PRO A 17 -11.73 17.39 -6.73
C PRO A 17 -11.17 18.03 -8.01
N GLU A 18 -11.51 19.29 -8.28
CA GLU A 18 -11.02 20.08 -9.40
C GLU A 18 -9.51 20.36 -9.31
N ALA A 19 -9.00 20.72 -8.13
CA ALA A 19 -7.57 20.94 -7.93
C ALA A 19 -6.77 19.64 -8.14
N ARG A 20 -7.30 18.51 -7.64
CA ARG A 20 -6.72 17.19 -7.86
C ARG A 20 -6.72 16.82 -9.35
N ASN A 21 -7.84 17.02 -10.04
CA ASN A 21 -7.98 16.73 -11.46
C ASN A 21 -7.09 17.62 -12.32
N THR A 22 -6.89 18.88 -11.93
CA THR A 22 -5.92 19.78 -12.55
C THR A 22 -4.50 19.21 -12.47
N GLN A 23 -4.08 18.76 -11.28
CA GLN A 23 -2.75 18.16 -11.13
C GLN A 23 -2.63 16.80 -11.86
N LEU A 24 -3.68 16.00 -11.92
CA LEU A 24 -3.69 14.77 -12.72
C LEU A 24 -3.52 15.09 -14.22
N ASN A 25 -4.20 16.11 -14.73
CA ASN A 25 -4.05 16.56 -16.12
C ASN A 25 -2.64 17.09 -16.39
N ASN A 26 -2.03 17.82 -15.47
CA ASN A 26 -0.64 18.24 -15.59
C ASN A 26 0.31 17.02 -15.71
N ILE A 27 0.06 15.95 -14.96
CA ILE A 27 0.85 14.70 -15.02
C ILE A 27 0.62 14.00 -16.37
N ARG A 28 -0.61 13.96 -16.88
CA ARG A 28 -0.91 13.44 -18.23
C ARG A 28 -0.21 14.25 -19.30
N SER A 29 -0.22 15.57 -19.23
CA SER A 29 0.50 16.44 -20.18
C SER A 29 2.00 16.16 -20.15
N LEU A 30 2.59 15.97 -18.97
CA LEU A 30 4.00 15.57 -18.85
C LEU A 30 4.25 14.20 -19.50
N LEU A 31 3.40 13.22 -19.23
CA LEU A 31 3.53 11.88 -19.82
C LEU A 31 3.40 11.91 -21.35
N THR A 32 2.43 12.66 -21.88
CA THR A 32 2.23 12.87 -23.32
C THR A 32 3.45 13.52 -23.97
N TYR A 33 4.00 14.57 -23.34
CA TYR A 33 5.23 15.20 -23.80
C TYR A 33 6.38 14.20 -23.86
N LEU A 34 6.57 13.39 -22.82
CA LEU A 34 7.64 12.39 -22.78
C LEU A 34 7.46 11.31 -23.86
N LEU A 35 6.23 10.88 -24.15
CA LEU A 35 5.93 9.96 -25.24
C LEU A 35 6.36 10.52 -26.60
N GLN A 36 6.02 11.77 -26.88
CA GLN A 36 6.44 12.46 -28.10
C GLN A 36 7.97 12.57 -28.17
N GLU A 37 8.63 12.93 -27.08
CA GLU A 37 10.09 13.13 -27.06
C GLU A 37 10.91 11.85 -27.24
N PHE A 38 10.42 10.70 -26.74
CA PHE A 38 11.15 9.44 -26.80
C PHE A 38 10.77 8.56 -27.99
N GLN A 39 9.51 8.61 -28.44
CA GLN A 39 9.01 7.71 -29.47
C GLN A 39 8.55 8.41 -30.75
N ASN A 40 8.49 9.74 -30.79
CA ASN A 40 7.88 10.50 -31.89
C ASN A 40 6.44 10.06 -32.21
N VAL A 41 5.71 9.54 -31.21
CA VAL A 41 4.33 9.05 -31.36
C VAL A 41 3.37 10.15 -30.92
N GLN A 42 2.34 10.43 -31.72
CA GLN A 42 1.24 11.29 -31.30
C GLN A 42 0.35 10.55 -30.31
N ILE A 43 -0.16 11.27 -29.31
CA ILE A 43 -1.00 10.67 -28.27
C ILE A 43 -2.27 10.02 -28.84
N ALA A 44 -2.84 10.58 -29.90
CA ALA A 44 -3.99 10.01 -30.59
C ALA A 44 -3.67 8.63 -31.18
N ASP A 45 -2.49 8.47 -31.77
CA ASP A 45 -2.02 7.19 -32.33
C ASP A 45 -1.77 6.16 -31.22
N PHE A 46 -1.16 6.61 -30.11
CA PHE A 46 -0.95 5.75 -28.95
C PHE A 46 -2.28 5.24 -28.36
N VAL A 47 -3.25 6.15 -28.12
CA VAL A 47 -4.55 5.80 -27.53
C VAL A 47 -5.38 4.93 -28.50
N SER A 48 -5.36 5.24 -29.79
CA SER A 48 -6.07 4.46 -30.82
C SER A 48 -5.50 3.06 -31.04
N SER A 49 -4.21 2.85 -30.76
CA SER A 49 -3.59 1.51 -30.80
C SER A 49 -4.21 0.53 -29.80
N LYS A 50 -4.89 1.04 -28.76
CA LYS A 50 -5.47 0.28 -27.66
C LYS A 50 -4.51 -0.76 -27.08
N THR A 51 -3.20 -0.49 -27.11
CA THR A 51 -2.17 -1.41 -26.63
C THR A 51 -1.51 -0.86 -25.38
N LEU A 52 -1.46 -1.68 -24.33
CA LEU A 52 -0.78 -1.34 -23.09
C LEU A 52 0.45 -2.24 -22.90
N ASP A 53 1.62 -1.70 -23.24
CA ASP A 53 2.92 -2.32 -23.01
C ASP A 53 3.42 -2.02 -21.59
N LEU A 54 3.53 -3.07 -20.77
CA LEU A 54 3.95 -2.94 -19.38
C LEU A 54 5.43 -2.61 -19.19
N ASP A 55 6.31 -3.06 -20.07
CA ASP A 55 7.74 -2.76 -19.96
C ASP A 55 8.01 -1.29 -20.34
N LEU A 56 7.28 -0.81 -21.35
CA LEU A 56 7.29 0.60 -21.71
C LEU A 56 6.70 1.46 -20.58
N SER A 57 5.55 1.07 -20.04
CA SER A 57 4.90 1.76 -18.92
C SER A 57 5.81 1.86 -17.70
N ASN A 58 6.49 0.77 -17.35
CA ASN A 58 7.47 0.74 -16.26
C ASN A 58 8.67 1.67 -16.50
N SER A 59 9.11 1.80 -17.76
CA SER A 59 10.19 2.72 -18.14
C SER A 59 9.76 4.18 -17.97
N TYR A 60 8.56 4.53 -18.47
CA TYR A 60 8.00 5.87 -18.30
C TYR A 60 7.75 6.23 -16.84
N ALA A 61 7.35 5.28 -15.99
CA ALA A 61 7.13 5.55 -14.57
C ALA A 61 8.38 6.11 -13.87
N GLY A 62 9.56 5.57 -14.21
CA GLY A 62 10.85 6.08 -13.72
C GLY A 62 11.17 7.47 -14.25
N VAL A 63 10.98 7.70 -15.56
CA VAL A 63 11.28 8.98 -16.20
C VAL A 63 10.35 10.08 -15.71
N VAL A 64 9.03 9.85 -15.67
CA VAL A 64 8.03 10.81 -15.17
C VAL A 64 8.38 11.27 -13.75
N SER A 65 8.66 10.33 -12.85
CA SER A 65 9.03 10.68 -11.48
C SER A 65 10.31 11.52 -11.41
N THR A 66 11.30 11.18 -12.22
CA THR A 66 12.60 11.87 -12.22
C THR A 66 12.48 13.29 -12.77
N VAL A 67 11.81 13.45 -13.92
CA VAL A 67 11.56 14.75 -14.55
C VAL A 67 10.67 15.63 -13.67
N TYR A 68 9.59 15.09 -13.09
CA TYR A 68 8.74 15.82 -12.15
C TYR A 68 9.53 16.34 -10.94
N ASN A 69 10.38 15.50 -10.34
CA ASN A 69 11.21 15.92 -9.20
C ASN A 69 12.20 17.03 -9.59
N HIS A 70 12.75 17.00 -10.81
CA HIS A 70 13.60 18.06 -11.34
C HIS A 70 12.81 19.38 -11.50
N ILE A 71 11.60 19.33 -12.08
CA ILE A 71 10.70 20.50 -12.21
C ILE A 71 10.40 21.10 -10.83
N ARG A 72 10.00 20.26 -9.87
CA ARG A 72 9.67 20.67 -8.50
C ARG A 72 10.82 21.35 -7.77
N LYS A 73 12.03 20.81 -7.89
CA LYS A 73 13.23 21.38 -7.27
C LYS A 73 13.60 22.72 -7.91
N SER A 74 13.57 22.79 -9.24
CA SER A 74 13.86 24.03 -9.98
C SER A 74 12.88 25.16 -9.62
N ALA A 75 11.64 24.83 -9.25
CA ALA A 75 10.65 25.80 -8.81
C ALA A 75 10.81 26.25 -7.35
N ASN A 76 11.60 25.55 -6.54
CA ASN A 76 11.82 25.85 -5.12
C ASN A 76 13.31 26.10 -4.85
N THR A 77 13.80 27.29 -5.16
CA THR A 77 15.20 27.70 -4.93
C THR A 77 15.61 27.63 -3.45
N ASN A 78 14.66 27.68 -2.51
CA ASN A 78 14.91 27.52 -1.07
C ASN A 78 15.09 26.06 -0.61
N VAL A 79 14.88 25.06 -1.48
CA VAL A 79 15.09 23.63 -1.16
C VAL A 79 16.55 23.24 -1.48
N VAL A 80 17.49 24.00 -0.93
CA VAL A 80 18.96 23.76 -1.01
C VAL A 80 19.39 22.67 -0.01
N SER A 81 18.48 22.10 0.78
CA SER A 81 18.81 21.22 1.91
C SER A 81 18.47 19.73 1.72
N ARG A 82 17.91 19.33 0.56
CA ARG A 82 17.66 17.90 0.21
C ARG A 82 18.50 17.47 -1.00
N GLY A 83 19.82 17.48 -0.79
CA GLY A 83 20.84 17.05 -1.75
C GLY A 83 21.01 18.08 -2.86
N ASN A 84 22.09 18.86 -2.77
CA ASN A 84 22.42 19.94 -3.71
C ASN A 84 22.77 19.46 -5.12
N ASP A 85 23.01 18.17 -5.31
CA ASP A 85 23.23 17.60 -6.64
C ASP A 85 22.19 16.52 -6.92
N TYR A 86 21.04 16.90 -7.48
CA TYR A 86 20.52 16.03 -8.53
C TYR A 86 21.31 16.41 -9.76
N SER A 87 22.51 15.83 -9.86
CA SER A 87 23.27 15.80 -11.10
C SER A 87 22.31 15.44 -12.22
N ASP A 88 22.36 16.17 -13.32
CA ASP A 88 21.46 15.94 -14.45
C ASP A 88 21.51 14.47 -14.85
N MET A 89 20.42 13.75 -14.62
CA MET A 89 20.40 12.29 -14.77
C MET A 89 20.09 11.94 -16.21
N GLN A 90 20.70 10.86 -16.70
CA GLN A 90 20.32 10.27 -17.98
C GLN A 90 19.02 9.48 -17.81
N CYS A 91 18.03 9.80 -18.62
CA CYS A 91 16.78 9.07 -18.79
C CYS A 91 16.85 8.29 -20.09
N THR A 92 16.64 6.97 -20.02
CA THR A 92 16.70 6.08 -21.17
C THR A 92 15.36 5.38 -21.35
N ILE A 93 14.78 5.49 -22.55
CA ILE A 93 13.62 4.71 -22.97
C ILE A 93 13.93 4.13 -24.35
N LEU A 94 13.85 2.80 -24.49
CA LEU A 94 14.10 2.09 -25.75
C LEU A 94 15.43 2.49 -26.43
N GLY A 95 16.48 2.74 -25.63
CA GLY A 95 17.81 3.12 -26.13
C GLY A 95 17.98 4.62 -26.45
N ASN A 96 16.90 5.40 -26.52
CA ASN A 96 16.98 6.85 -26.64
C ASN A 96 17.32 7.46 -25.27
N VAL A 97 18.41 8.25 -25.20
CA VAL A 97 18.93 8.84 -23.98
C VAL A 97 18.73 10.36 -24.02
N LYS A 98 18.05 10.90 -23.02
CA LYS A 98 17.91 12.35 -22.81
C LYS A 98 18.24 12.69 -21.36
N THR A 99 18.68 13.90 -21.11
CA THR A 99 18.92 14.33 -19.73
C THR A 99 17.65 14.89 -19.09
N THR A 100 17.56 14.80 -17.76
CA THR A 100 16.41 15.28 -17.00
C THR A 100 16.17 16.78 -17.16
N SER A 101 17.24 17.57 -17.25
CA SER A 101 17.16 19.04 -17.41
C SER A 101 16.59 19.41 -18.77
N VAL A 102 17.04 18.75 -19.85
CA VAL A 102 16.55 18.96 -21.21
C VAL A 102 15.05 18.65 -21.29
N LEU A 103 14.62 17.51 -20.74
CA LEU A 103 13.21 17.13 -20.70
C LEU A 103 12.36 18.09 -19.87
N ALA A 104 12.83 18.48 -18.67
CA ALA A 104 12.10 19.37 -17.80
C ALA A 104 11.93 20.77 -18.42
N ASN A 105 12.98 21.31 -19.03
CA ASN A 105 12.95 22.63 -19.68
C ASN A 105 12.10 22.59 -20.95
N GLY A 106 12.25 21.55 -21.78
CA GLY A 106 11.42 21.37 -22.96
C GLY A 106 9.92 21.25 -22.62
N PHE A 107 9.58 20.54 -21.54
CA PHE A 107 8.20 20.47 -21.05
C PHE A 107 7.65 21.85 -20.66
N LYS A 108 8.41 22.63 -19.89
CA LYS A 108 8.01 23.99 -19.47
C LYS A 108 7.81 24.93 -20.66
N ILE A 109 8.70 24.88 -21.65
CA ILE A 109 8.61 25.71 -22.86
C ILE A 109 7.35 25.35 -23.66
N LYS A 110 7.06 24.06 -23.84
CA LYS A 110 5.88 23.60 -24.59
C LYS A 110 4.57 23.75 -23.81
N ASN A 111 4.62 23.86 -22.48
CA ASN A 111 3.44 23.91 -21.62
C ASN A 111 3.54 25.07 -20.60
N PRO A 112 3.63 26.34 -21.06
CA PRO A 112 3.88 27.48 -20.18
C PRO A 112 2.73 27.77 -19.20
N THR A 113 1.54 27.26 -19.48
CA THR A 113 0.33 27.43 -18.66
C THR A 113 0.21 26.41 -17.54
N VAL A 114 1.06 25.39 -17.50
CA VAL A 114 0.99 24.35 -16.46
C VAL A 114 1.51 24.89 -15.14
N VAL A 115 0.59 25.04 -14.19
CA VAL A 115 0.89 25.44 -12.80
C VAL A 115 0.79 24.24 -11.87
N TRP A 116 1.90 23.93 -11.21
CA TRP A 116 2.00 22.80 -10.29
C TRP A 116 1.68 23.21 -8.86
N ASP A 117 0.68 22.57 -8.26
CA ASP A 117 0.60 22.45 -6.80
C ASP A 117 1.42 21.23 -6.38
N PHE A 118 2.66 21.45 -5.95
CA PHE A 118 3.56 20.37 -5.57
C PHE A 118 3.14 19.60 -4.31
N ARG A 119 2.25 20.16 -3.48
CA ARG A 119 1.70 19.45 -2.31
C ARG A 119 0.72 18.36 -2.75
N LEU A 120 -0.06 18.64 -3.80
CA LEU A 120 -1.00 17.71 -4.42
C LEU A 120 -0.35 16.78 -5.45
N ALA A 121 0.43 17.34 -6.37
CA ALA A 121 1.02 16.60 -7.48
C ALA A 121 2.04 15.56 -7.00
N GLY A 122 2.76 15.83 -5.90
CA GLY A 122 3.79 14.93 -5.39
C GLY A 122 3.24 13.54 -5.05
N PRO A 123 2.26 13.45 -4.13
CA PRO A 123 1.56 12.21 -3.83
C PRO A 123 0.93 11.54 -5.05
N LEU A 124 0.35 12.31 -5.99
CA LEU A 124 -0.22 11.75 -7.22
C LEU A 124 0.83 11.10 -8.12
N VAL A 125 1.95 11.77 -8.39
CA VAL A 125 3.08 11.18 -9.12
C VAL A 125 3.60 9.96 -8.40
N ASP A 126 3.66 10.00 -7.07
CA ASP A 126 4.10 8.88 -6.25
C ASP A 126 3.20 7.66 -6.45
N MET A 127 1.87 7.83 -6.40
CA MET A 127 0.88 6.79 -6.63
C MET A 127 0.90 6.27 -8.09
N LEU A 128 0.93 7.15 -9.08
CA LEU A 128 0.89 6.81 -10.50
C LEU A 128 2.12 6.05 -11.00
N THR A 129 3.24 6.17 -10.30
CA THR A 129 4.48 5.48 -10.65
C THR A 129 4.81 4.34 -9.67
N ALA A 130 3.94 4.07 -8.69
CA ALA A 130 4.15 3.04 -7.69
C ALA A 130 3.99 1.61 -8.23
N PHE A 131 3.24 1.41 -9.32
CA PHE A 131 3.07 0.09 -9.95
C PHE A 131 4.41 -0.61 -10.18
N LYS A 132 5.42 0.12 -10.68
CA LYS A 132 6.76 -0.45 -10.90
C LYS A 132 7.42 -0.95 -9.60
N MET A 133 7.26 -0.21 -8.51
CA MET A 133 7.83 -0.59 -7.22
C MET A 133 7.10 -1.81 -6.63
N VAL A 134 5.78 -1.84 -6.74
CA VAL A 134 4.97 -2.99 -6.29
C VAL A 134 5.27 -4.22 -7.15
N TRP A 135 5.40 -4.05 -8.47
CA TRP A 135 5.84 -5.10 -9.39
C TRP A 135 7.19 -5.69 -9.00
N ASP A 136 8.18 -4.83 -8.71
CA ASP A 136 9.48 -5.28 -8.26
C ASP A 136 9.39 -6.02 -6.92
N GLU A 137 8.55 -5.56 -6.01
CA GLU A 137 8.32 -6.19 -4.71
C GLU A 137 7.65 -7.57 -4.86
N THR A 138 6.59 -7.68 -5.66
CA THR A 138 5.93 -8.95 -6.03
C THR A 138 6.92 -9.93 -6.65
N ARG A 139 7.79 -9.42 -7.54
CA ARG A 139 8.80 -10.24 -8.22
C ARG A 139 9.94 -10.65 -7.30
N LEU A 140 10.49 -9.74 -6.49
CA LEU A 140 11.72 -9.98 -5.73
C LEU A 140 11.48 -10.46 -4.30
N SER A 141 10.23 -10.38 -3.81
CA SER A 141 9.87 -10.52 -2.39
C SER A 141 10.48 -9.41 -1.52
N CYS A 142 9.96 -9.26 -0.30
CA CYS A 142 10.46 -8.32 0.71
C CYS A 142 11.58 -8.91 1.58
N SER A 143 12.06 -10.12 1.29
CA SER A 143 13.03 -10.83 2.15
C SER A 143 14.40 -10.16 2.26
N LYS A 144 14.80 -9.37 1.25
CA LYS A 144 16.04 -8.58 1.21
C LYS A 144 15.76 -7.20 0.63
N PHE A 145 16.39 -6.18 1.17
CA PHE A 145 16.22 -4.81 0.69
C PHE A 145 17.46 -3.95 0.93
N LYS A 146 17.57 -2.83 0.19
CA LYS A 146 18.64 -1.85 0.33
C LYS A 146 18.40 -1.02 1.59
N TYR A 147 19.35 -1.07 2.54
CA TYR A 147 19.17 -0.50 3.87
C TYR A 147 19.75 0.92 4.03
N LYS A 148 20.94 1.20 3.46
CA LYS A 148 21.61 2.50 3.63
C LYS A 148 21.47 3.40 2.40
N ARG A 149 21.23 4.70 2.66
CA ARG A 149 21.27 5.79 1.68
C ARG A 149 22.70 6.35 1.61
N GLY A 150 23.28 6.44 0.41
CA GLY A 150 24.47 7.26 0.16
C GLY A 150 25.83 6.63 0.39
N SER A 151 25.95 5.33 0.72
CA SER A 151 27.22 4.63 0.58
C SER A 151 27.46 4.24 -0.88
N SER A 152 28.70 4.31 -1.35
CA SER A 152 29.12 3.92 -2.72
C SER A 152 28.73 2.48 -3.08
N SER A 153 28.51 1.62 -2.07
CA SER A 153 27.86 0.32 -2.20
C SER A 153 26.54 0.29 -1.42
N ALA A 154 25.45 -0.06 -2.09
CA ALA A 154 24.17 -0.30 -1.41
C ALA A 154 24.29 -1.58 -0.56
N VAL A 155 24.28 -1.46 0.76
CA VAL A 155 24.27 -2.62 1.66
C VAL A 155 22.88 -3.24 1.62
N GLU A 156 22.77 -4.44 1.07
CA GLU A 156 21.57 -5.26 1.17
C GLU A 156 21.52 -5.92 2.54
N LYS A 157 20.35 -5.84 3.20
CA LYS A 157 20.08 -6.57 4.45
C LYS A 157 18.87 -7.46 4.28
N GLY A 158 18.94 -8.64 4.89
CA GLY A 158 17.80 -9.54 5.01
C GLY A 158 16.94 -9.19 6.22
N ILE A 159 15.64 -9.50 6.15
CA ILE A 159 14.69 -9.22 7.23
C ILE A 159 15.03 -9.93 8.55
N GLY A 160 15.76 -11.06 8.48
CA GLY A 160 16.25 -11.80 9.66
C GLY A 160 17.20 -11.00 10.57
N SER A 161 17.91 -10.01 10.02
CA SER A 161 18.74 -9.10 10.83
C SER A 161 17.91 -8.25 11.79
N PHE A 162 16.60 -8.13 11.55
CA PHE A 162 15.63 -7.43 12.39
C PHE A 162 14.75 -8.37 13.22
N GLY A 163 15.09 -9.66 13.29
CA GLY A 163 14.29 -10.66 14.02
C GLY A 163 13.04 -11.13 13.27
N LEU A 164 12.88 -10.72 12.00
CA LEU A 164 11.73 -11.05 11.18
C LEU A 164 12.02 -12.26 10.27
N SER A 165 10.97 -12.91 9.80
CA SER A 165 11.03 -14.09 8.92
C SER A 165 9.99 -13.97 7.80
N ASN A 166 9.97 -14.93 6.85
CA ASN A 166 9.09 -14.85 5.68
C ASN A 166 7.59 -14.86 6.03
N VAL A 167 7.20 -15.34 7.23
CA VAL A 167 5.80 -15.26 7.68
C VAL A 167 5.34 -13.81 7.89
N HIS A 168 6.28 -12.88 8.09
CA HIS A 168 6.01 -11.47 8.32
C HIS A 168 5.93 -10.62 7.05
N LEU A 169 6.13 -11.21 5.85
CA LEU A 169 6.10 -10.47 4.58
C LEU A 169 4.82 -9.65 4.37
N PRO A 170 3.60 -10.10 4.76
CA PRO A 170 2.38 -9.29 4.64
C PRO A 170 2.44 -7.94 5.38
N LEU A 171 3.27 -7.85 6.43
CA LEU A 171 3.43 -6.65 7.23
C LEU A 171 4.60 -5.75 6.76
N LEU A 172 5.29 -6.15 5.70
CA LEU A 172 6.52 -5.52 5.17
C LEU A 172 6.31 -4.88 3.79
N THR A 173 5.07 -4.64 3.38
CA THR A 173 4.76 -3.92 2.13
C THR A 173 5.51 -2.59 2.07
N GLY A 174 6.14 -2.33 0.92
CA GLY A 174 6.88 -1.10 0.64
C GLY A 174 8.28 -1.01 1.23
N ILE A 175 8.80 -2.07 1.86
CA ILE A 175 10.17 -2.06 2.41
C ILE A 175 11.25 -1.94 1.33
N THR A 176 10.93 -2.37 0.11
CA THR A 176 11.84 -2.30 -1.05
C THR A 176 11.75 -0.96 -1.78
N TYR A 177 10.75 -0.13 -1.48
CA TYR A 177 10.54 1.14 -2.17
C TYR A 177 11.72 2.07 -1.94
N LYS A 178 11.99 2.96 -2.90
CA LYS A 178 13.07 3.93 -2.73
C LYS A 178 12.74 4.90 -1.59
N PRO A 179 13.68 5.23 -0.67
CA PRO A 179 13.40 6.08 0.49
C PRO A 179 12.70 7.40 0.17
N GLU A 180 13.08 8.04 -0.95
CA GLU A 180 12.47 9.31 -1.40
C GLU A 180 10.99 9.19 -1.77
N ARG A 181 10.52 8.00 -2.16
CA ARG A 181 9.13 7.71 -2.57
C ARG A 181 8.24 7.27 -1.39
N ARG A 182 8.85 6.68 -0.35
CA ARG A 182 8.10 6.14 0.80
C ARG A 182 7.28 7.20 1.52
N THR A 183 7.78 8.43 1.59
CA THR A 183 7.08 9.51 2.32
C THR A 183 5.74 9.93 1.69
N GLY A 184 5.59 9.81 0.37
CA GLY A 184 4.32 10.03 -0.33
C GLY A 184 3.37 8.83 -0.32
N LEU A 185 3.91 7.63 -0.08
CA LEU A 185 3.17 6.37 0.02
C LEU A 185 3.04 5.86 1.46
N MET A 186 3.30 6.71 2.45
CA MET A 186 3.56 6.25 3.82
C MET A 186 2.40 5.47 4.45
N ARG A 187 1.15 5.82 4.11
CA ARG A 187 -0.06 5.14 4.61
C ARG A 187 -0.32 3.77 3.97
N THR A 188 0.38 3.46 2.88
CA THR A 188 0.28 2.18 2.18
C THR A 188 1.42 1.23 2.55
N LEU A 189 2.36 1.69 3.37
CA LEU A 189 3.45 0.86 3.86
C LEU A 189 2.92 -0.07 4.95
N GLY A 190 3.50 -1.26 5.02
CA GLY A 190 3.22 -2.19 6.10
C GLY A 190 3.64 -1.62 7.47
N PRO A 191 3.01 -2.07 8.57
CA PRO A 191 3.35 -1.60 9.92
C PRO A 191 4.80 -1.92 10.29
N LEU A 192 5.34 -3.09 9.92
CA LEU A 192 6.73 -3.42 10.19
C LEU A 192 7.70 -2.62 9.31
N THR A 193 7.34 -2.31 8.07
CA THR A 193 8.11 -1.37 7.24
C THR A 193 8.22 -0.01 7.93
N THR A 194 7.11 0.52 8.43
CA THR A 194 7.07 1.83 9.09
C THR A 194 7.83 1.81 10.42
N ALA A 195 7.73 0.73 11.20
CA ALA A 195 8.49 0.55 12.44
C ALA A 195 10.01 0.49 12.20
N LEU A 196 10.46 -0.27 11.20
CA LEU A 196 11.87 -0.34 10.81
C LEU A 196 12.40 1.02 10.34
N MET A 197 11.57 1.79 9.63
CA MET A 197 11.94 3.14 9.21
C MET A 197 12.00 4.09 10.40
N LEU A 198 11.03 4.05 11.31
CA LEU A 198 10.97 4.89 12.50
C LEU A 198 12.21 4.69 13.38
N ALA A 199 12.62 3.44 13.61
CA ALA A 199 13.81 3.12 14.41
C ALA A 199 15.14 3.60 13.80
N ASN A 200 15.13 4.01 12.52
CA ASN A 200 16.32 4.51 11.82
C ASN A 200 16.20 5.99 11.39
N GLU A 201 15.05 6.64 11.60
CA GLU A 201 14.80 8.02 11.17
C GLU A 201 15.06 8.99 12.32
N LYS A 202 16.14 9.76 12.20
CA LYS A 202 16.51 10.79 13.20
C LYS A 202 16.08 12.20 12.82
N LYS A 203 15.80 12.46 11.54
CA LYS A 203 15.55 13.82 11.04
C LYS A 203 14.07 14.20 11.10
N TYR A 204 13.17 13.27 10.77
CA TYR A 204 11.73 13.53 10.72
C TYR A 204 10.87 12.36 11.25
N PRO A 205 11.07 11.93 12.51
CA PRO A 205 10.43 10.73 13.05
C PRO A 205 8.91 10.85 13.17
N ASP A 206 8.37 12.05 13.43
CA ASP A 206 6.96 12.21 13.81
C ASP A 206 5.98 11.83 12.71
N LYS A 207 6.34 12.05 11.44
CA LYS A 207 5.50 11.62 10.31
C LYS A 207 5.35 10.09 10.31
N MET A 208 6.45 9.37 10.52
CA MET A 208 6.48 7.91 10.56
C MET A 208 5.81 7.37 11.82
N ALA A 209 6.04 8.02 12.97
CA ALA A 209 5.39 7.70 14.23
C ALA A 209 3.87 7.78 14.14
N ASN A 210 3.34 8.86 13.56
CA ASN A 210 1.89 9.02 13.36
C ASN A 210 1.33 7.96 12.40
N SER A 211 2.05 7.65 11.32
CA SER A 211 1.62 6.59 10.38
C SER A 211 1.59 5.23 11.05
N LEU A 212 2.64 4.89 11.82
CA LEU A 212 2.69 3.63 12.56
C LEU A 212 1.58 3.56 13.61
N LYS A 213 1.36 4.65 14.36
CA LYS A 213 0.30 4.76 15.36
C LYS A 213 -1.05 4.40 14.79
N GLU A 214 -1.40 4.96 13.63
CA GLU A 214 -2.65 4.64 12.96
C GLU A 214 -2.76 3.16 12.60
N SER A 215 -1.65 2.55 12.14
CA SER A 215 -1.59 1.14 11.77
C SER A 215 -1.70 0.17 12.94
N ILE A 216 -1.18 0.53 14.11
CA ILE A 216 -1.14 -0.33 15.31
C ILE A 216 -2.03 0.18 16.45
N LYS A 217 -2.96 1.12 16.19
CA LYS A 217 -3.76 1.81 17.23
C LYS A 217 -4.58 0.89 18.14
N MET A 218 -4.83 -0.33 17.68
CA MET A 218 -5.60 -1.35 18.41
C MET A 218 -4.74 -2.06 19.47
N LEU A 219 -3.42 -1.89 19.44
CA LEU A 219 -2.54 -2.35 20.51
C LEU A 219 -2.65 -1.40 21.71
N PRO A 220 -2.94 -1.90 22.92
CA PRO A 220 -3.02 -1.06 24.13
C PRO A 220 -1.74 -0.26 24.43
N MET A 221 -0.59 -0.77 23.98
CA MET A 221 0.73 -0.18 24.16
C MET A 221 1.29 0.52 22.91
N ALA A 222 0.45 0.90 21.94
CA ALA A 222 0.90 1.53 20.69
C ALA A 222 1.82 2.73 20.92
N ASP A 223 1.48 3.62 21.85
CA ASP A 223 2.28 4.82 22.16
C ASP A 223 3.64 4.49 22.79
N TYR A 224 3.70 3.45 23.62
CA TYR A 224 4.95 2.98 24.22
C TYR A 224 5.86 2.32 23.18
N ILE A 225 5.29 1.53 22.26
CA ILE A 225 6.02 0.95 21.13
C ILE A 225 6.63 2.05 20.26
N ILE A 226 5.86 3.08 19.90
CA ILE A 226 6.34 4.20 19.10
C ILE A 226 7.48 4.93 19.80
N SER A 227 7.34 5.19 21.10
CA SER A 227 8.37 5.87 21.89
C SER A 227 9.66 5.04 21.92
N ALA A 228 9.56 3.75 22.23
CA ALA A 228 10.71 2.84 22.24
C ALA A 228 11.41 2.75 20.88
N LEU A 229 10.67 2.77 19.78
CA LEU A 229 11.24 2.79 18.42
C LEU A 229 11.92 4.12 18.10
N LYS A 230 11.36 5.27 18.50
CA LYS A 230 11.98 6.59 18.31
C LYS A 230 13.31 6.70 19.06
N ASP A 231 13.34 6.17 20.28
CA ASP A 231 14.48 6.24 21.19
C ASP A 231 15.58 5.23 20.82
N ALA A 232 15.28 4.23 20.00
CA ALA A 232 16.24 3.23 19.57
C ALA A 232 17.36 3.81 18.69
N ASP A 233 18.60 3.40 18.92
CA ASP A 233 19.74 3.80 18.08
C ASP A 233 19.69 3.20 16.68
N SER A 234 19.12 2.00 16.56
CA SER A 234 18.96 1.28 15.29
C SER A 234 17.80 0.28 15.37
N ALA A 235 17.24 -0.08 14.22
CA ALA A 235 16.22 -1.12 14.16
C ALA A 235 16.70 -2.50 14.65
N GLU A 236 18.00 -2.79 14.54
CA GLU A 236 18.63 -4.01 15.03
C GLU A 236 18.60 -4.13 16.56
N ASN A 237 18.50 -3.01 17.28
CA ASN A 237 18.34 -3.04 18.74
C ASN A 237 16.89 -3.36 19.15
N CYS A 238 15.94 -3.30 18.21
CA CYS A 238 14.52 -3.57 18.44
C CYS A 238 14.07 -4.96 17.96
N ARG A 239 14.99 -5.88 17.70
CA ARG A 239 14.69 -7.19 17.07
C ARG A 239 13.57 -7.97 17.76
N SER A 240 13.64 -8.10 19.08
CA SER A 240 12.64 -8.85 19.85
C SER A 240 11.27 -8.18 19.79
N LEU A 241 11.24 -6.85 19.92
CA LEU A 241 10.03 -6.06 19.85
C LEU A 241 9.37 -6.14 18.47
N LEU A 242 10.15 -6.02 17.40
CA LEU A 242 9.67 -6.12 16.02
C LEU A 242 9.12 -7.50 15.70
N ALA A 243 9.80 -8.57 16.16
CA ALA A 243 9.35 -9.95 15.98
C ALA A 243 8.04 -10.22 16.72
N SER A 244 7.95 -9.88 18.00
CA SER A 244 6.73 -10.10 18.80
C SER A 244 5.56 -9.24 18.33
N MET A 245 5.85 -8.01 17.85
CA MET A 245 4.82 -7.16 17.22
C MET A 245 4.35 -7.78 15.91
N GLY A 246 5.26 -8.29 15.09
CA GLY A 246 4.95 -9.00 13.85
C GLY A 246 4.05 -10.20 14.08
N ASP A 247 4.43 -11.11 14.98
CA ASP A 247 3.64 -12.29 15.32
C ASP A 247 2.20 -11.92 15.75
N LEU A 248 2.06 -10.92 16.62
CA LEU A 248 0.73 -10.50 17.10
C LEU A 248 -0.10 -9.88 15.97
N LEU A 249 0.50 -9.03 15.14
CA LEU A 249 -0.19 -8.38 14.02
C LEU A 249 -0.62 -9.36 12.92
N LEU A 250 0.03 -10.51 12.79
CA LEU A 250 -0.43 -11.59 11.91
C LEU A 250 -1.74 -12.22 12.41
N ILE A 251 -2.00 -12.18 13.73
CA ILE A 251 -3.23 -12.70 14.33
C ILE A 251 -4.36 -11.67 14.29
N ILE A 252 -4.08 -10.46 14.78
CA ILE A 252 -5.13 -9.43 14.96
C ILE A 252 -5.32 -8.50 13.75
N GLY A 253 -4.50 -8.69 12.73
CA GLY A 253 -4.37 -7.81 11.57
C GLY A 253 -3.65 -6.50 11.89
N SER A 254 -3.63 -5.60 10.91
CA SER A 254 -3.16 -4.22 11.09
C SER A 254 -4.04 -3.26 10.33
N ARG A 255 -4.02 -1.97 10.66
CA ARG A 255 -4.70 -0.98 9.84
C ARG A 255 -3.76 -0.49 8.74
N SER A 256 -4.17 -0.69 7.50
CA SER A 256 -3.44 -0.16 6.35
C SER A 256 -4.40 0.27 5.26
N THR A 257 -4.03 1.34 4.55
CA THR A 257 -4.75 1.71 3.33
C THR A 257 -4.10 0.99 2.16
N ASN A 258 -4.84 0.13 1.49
CA ASN A 258 -4.38 -0.45 0.23
C ASN A 258 -4.77 0.50 -0.90
N LYS A 259 -3.89 0.61 -1.89
CA LYS A 259 -4.11 1.44 -3.07
C LYS A 259 -3.95 0.58 -4.32
N ILE A 260 -4.71 0.93 -5.34
CA ILE A 260 -4.62 0.38 -6.68
C ILE A 260 -3.54 1.16 -7.43
N TYR A 261 -2.55 0.46 -7.96
CA TYR A 261 -1.44 1.04 -8.68
C TYR A 261 -1.52 0.65 -10.15
N PHE A 262 -2.11 1.52 -10.96
CA PHE A 262 -2.15 1.30 -12.40
C PHE A 262 -0.77 1.47 -13.03
N PRO A 263 -0.41 0.69 -14.08
CA PRO A 263 0.72 1.02 -14.93
C PRO A 263 0.55 2.46 -15.44
N ILE A 264 1.60 3.30 -15.40
CA ILE A 264 1.42 4.74 -15.66
C ILE A 264 0.78 5.04 -17.02
N LEU A 265 1.05 4.27 -18.08
CA LEU A 265 0.42 4.47 -19.39
C LEU A 265 -1.08 4.16 -19.40
N PHE A 266 -1.58 3.39 -18.43
CA PHE A 266 -3.01 3.12 -18.27
C PHE A 266 -3.82 4.41 -18.12
N ILE A 267 -3.25 5.45 -17.48
CA ILE A 267 -3.99 6.70 -17.22
C ILE A 267 -4.32 7.50 -18.48
N LEU A 268 -3.66 7.21 -19.60
CA LEU A 268 -3.95 7.83 -20.89
C LEU A 268 -5.25 7.28 -21.51
N PHE A 269 -5.72 6.12 -21.02
CA PHE A 269 -6.99 5.50 -21.43
C PHE A 269 -8.13 5.78 -20.44
N THR A 270 -7.84 6.44 -19.31
CA THR A 270 -8.82 6.75 -18.27
C THR A 270 -9.50 8.10 -18.50
N THR A 271 -10.73 8.25 -18.02
CA THR A 271 -11.42 9.55 -17.91
C THR A 271 -10.80 10.40 -16.79
N ASN A 272 -11.22 11.66 -16.64
CA ASN A 272 -10.61 12.61 -15.70
C ASN A 272 -10.65 12.22 -14.22
N ASP A 273 -11.47 11.24 -13.84
CA ASP A 273 -11.62 10.81 -12.44
C ASP A 273 -10.96 9.44 -12.22
N ILE A 274 -9.74 9.43 -11.68
CA ILE A 274 -9.09 8.22 -11.17
C ILE A 274 -9.25 8.18 -9.66
N ASP A 275 -9.66 7.05 -9.10
CA ASP A 275 -9.58 6.76 -7.67
C ASP A 275 -8.60 5.59 -7.46
N PHE A 276 -7.80 5.67 -6.41
CA PHE A 276 -6.80 4.67 -6.06
C PHE A 276 -7.25 3.72 -4.96
N SER A 277 -8.45 3.87 -4.37
CA SER A 277 -8.92 2.93 -3.31
C SER A 277 -10.42 2.67 -3.30
N GLY A 278 -11.22 3.51 -3.95
CA GLY A 278 -12.66 3.35 -4.01
C GLY A 278 -13.17 2.75 -5.31
N LYS A 279 -14.49 2.69 -5.39
CA LYS A 279 -15.30 2.06 -6.44
C LYS A 279 -14.88 2.49 -7.86
N LEU A 280 -14.60 3.78 -8.07
CA LEU A 280 -14.24 4.29 -9.39
C LEU A 280 -12.94 3.69 -9.93
N GLY A 281 -11.98 3.38 -9.07
CA GLY A 281 -10.74 2.70 -9.48
C GLY A 281 -11.02 1.32 -10.09
N PHE A 282 -11.88 0.54 -9.45
CA PHE A 282 -12.29 -0.78 -9.95
C PHE A 282 -13.12 -0.69 -11.23
N LEU A 283 -14.06 0.26 -11.31
CA LEU A 283 -14.87 0.46 -12.52
C LEU A 283 -14.02 0.91 -13.71
N ASN A 284 -13.08 1.84 -13.51
CA ASN A 284 -12.13 2.25 -14.54
C ASN A 284 -11.26 1.07 -14.98
N TYR A 285 -10.75 0.28 -14.02
CA TYR A 285 -9.99 -0.92 -14.35
C TYR A 285 -10.78 -1.84 -15.28
N ILE A 286 -12.00 -2.22 -14.91
CA ILE A 286 -12.80 -3.19 -15.66
C ILE A 286 -13.23 -2.62 -17.01
N GLY A 287 -13.81 -1.42 -17.03
CA GLY A 287 -14.32 -0.80 -18.25
C GLY A 287 -13.25 -0.56 -19.31
N ILE A 288 -12.03 -0.22 -18.89
CA ILE A 288 -10.92 0.04 -19.81
C ILE A 288 -10.22 -1.26 -20.19
N SER A 289 -9.96 -2.15 -19.23
CA SER A 289 -9.12 -3.34 -19.44
C SER A 289 -9.63 -4.27 -20.53
N HIS A 290 -10.95 -4.40 -20.69
CA HIS A 290 -11.57 -5.19 -21.77
C HIS A 290 -11.27 -4.63 -23.17
N SER A 291 -11.05 -3.33 -23.28
CA SER A 291 -10.81 -2.66 -24.57
C SER A 291 -9.34 -2.65 -24.98
N LEU A 292 -8.43 -3.03 -24.08
CA LEU A 292 -6.99 -2.94 -24.29
C LEU A 292 -6.38 -4.31 -24.61
N THR A 293 -5.42 -4.32 -25.53
CA THR A 293 -4.46 -5.41 -25.71
C THR A 293 -3.30 -5.21 -24.74
N TRP A 294 -3.22 -6.04 -23.71
CA TRP A 294 -2.11 -5.98 -22.75
C TRP A 294 -0.94 -6.80 -23.26
N CYS A 295 0.27 -6.26 -23.16
CA CYS A 295 1.47 -6.98 -23.55
C CYS A 295 2.66 -6.74 -22.62
N LYS A 296 3.55 -7.73 -22.60
CA LYS A 296 4.78 -7.71 -21.83
C LYS A 296 5.83 -8.62 -22.47
N LYS A 297 7.11 -8.22 -22.42
CA LYS A 297 8.23 -9.11 -22.70
C LYS A 297 8.43 -10.10 -21.56
N SER A 298 8.22 -11.39 -21.85
CA SER A 298 8.32 -12.50 -20.88
C SER A 298 8.36 -13.85 -21.59
N ASP A 299 9.07 -14.82 -21.00
CA ASP A 299 9.04 -16.22 -21.45
C ASP A 299 7.90 -17.01 -20.76
N GLY A 300 7.28 -16.43 -19.73
CA GLY A 300 6.09 -16.98 -19.08
C GLY A 300 4.88 -17.07 -20.01
N ILE A 301 3.91 -17.89 -19.63
CA ILE A 301 2.61 -17.99 -20.32
C ILE A 301 1.74 -16.78 -19.97
N ALA A 302 0.72 -16.52 -20.80
CA ALA A 302 -0.09 -15.30 -20.73
C ALA A 302 -0.84 -15.18 -19.38
N GLU A 303 -1.37 -16.29 -18.89
CA GLU A 303 -2.13 -16.38 -17.63
C GLU A 303 -1.25 -16.04 -16.42
N ASP A 304 -0.02 -16.57 -16.41
CA ASP A 304 0.95 -16.34 -15.35
C ASP A 304 1.38 -14.87 -15.30
N ILE A 305 1.56 -14.26 -16.48
CA ILE A 305 1.85 -12.82 -16.58
C ILE A 305 0.66 -12.02 -16.02
N ALA A 306 -0.56 -12.34 -16.43
CA ALA A 306 -1.76 -11.66 -15.97
C ALA A 306 -1.91 -11.72 -14.44
N GLN A 307 -1.58 -12.86 -13.82
CA GLN A 307 -1.60 -13.03 -12.37
C GLN A 307 -0.60 -12.11 -11.65
N VAL A 308 0.65 -12.06 -12.11
CA VAL A 308 1.67 -11.18 -11.51
C VAL A 308 1.28 -9.71 -11.67
N VAL A 309 0.73 -9.33 -12.82
CA VAL A 309 0.23 -7.97 -13.06
C VAL A 309 -0.89 -7.63 -12.09
N PHE A 310 -1.85 -8.54 -11.90
CA PHE A 310 -2.95 -8.34 -10.95
C PHE A 310 -2.44 -8.14 -9.52
N HIS A 311 -1.55 -9.03 -9.03
CA HIS A 311 -0.93 -8.86 -7.71
C HIS A 311 -0.22 -7.51 -7.56
N SER A 312 0.47 -7.07 -8.60
CA SER A 312 1.21 -5.81 -8.61
C SER A 312 0.30 -4.58 -8.64
N MET A 313 -0.84 -4.66 -9.31
CA MET A 313 -1.80 -3.57 -9.39
C MET A 313 -2.60 -3.40 -8.09
N PHE A 314 -3.05 -4.50 -7.51
CA PHE A 314 -3.98 -4.47 -6.38
C PHE A 314 -3.31 -4.73 -5.02
N GLY A 315 -2.00 -5.00 -5.01
CA GLY A 315 -1.25 -5.29 -3.78
C GLY A 315 -1.62 -6.62 -3.15
N THR A 316 -2.13 -7.59 -3.93
CA THR A 316 -2.67 -8.85 -3.42
C THR A 316 -1.62 -9.97 -3.33
N SER A 317 -0.33 -9.67 -3.45
CA SER A 317 0.74 -10.68 -3.29
C SER A 317 0.85 -11.23 -1.87
N CYS A 318 0.15 -10.64 -0.91
CA CYS A 318 0.07 -11.11 0.48
C CYS A 318 -1.37 -11.45 0.90
N GLU A 319 -2.29 -11.53 -0.07
CA GLU A 319 -3.68 -11.92 0.16
C GLU A 319 -3.83 -13.44 0.06
N ASP A 320 -4.89 -13.99 0.67
CA ASP A 320 -5.25 -15.39 0.51
C ASP A 320 -5.70 -15.69 -0.93
N LEU A 321 -5.06 -16.68 -1.56
CA LEU A 321 -5.34 -17.06 -2.96
C LEU A 321 -6.76 -17.63 -3.15
N GLY A 322 -7.34 -18.20 -2.10
CA GLY A 322 -8.73 -18.67 -2.05
C GLY A 322 -9.73 -17.53 -2.08
N ILE A 323 -9.46 -16.40 -1.41
CA ILE A 323 -10.27 -15.19 -1.58
C ILE A 323 -10.19 -14.74 -3.04
N LEU A 324 -8.99 -14.66 -3.61
CA LEU A 324 -8.80 -14.20 -4.99
C LEU A 324 -9.51 -15.08 -6.02
N SER A 325 -9.56 -16.40 -5.82
CA SER A 325 -10.28 -17.32 -6.72
C SER A 325 -11.78 -17.09 -6.72
N GLN A 326 -12.35 -16.71 -5.57
CA GLN A 326 -13.77 -16.45 -5.43
C GLN A 326 -14.15 -15.07 -5.97
N ILE A 327 -13.32 -14.05 -5.78
CA ILE A 327 -13.68 -12.66 -6.12
C ILE A 327 -13.26 -12.23 -7.53
N THR A 328 -12.46 -13.03 -8.24
CA THR A 328 -11.96 -12.68 -9.58
C THR A 328 -12.40 -13.68 -10.66
N THR A 329 -12.20 -13.34 -11.93
CA THR A 329 -12.43 -14.23 -13.06
C THR A 329 -11.41 -15.37 -13.14
N ASN A 330 -10.32 -15.31 -12.37
CA ASN A 330 -9.33 -16.38 -12.30
C ASN A 330 -9.63 -17.31 -11.13
N ASN A 331 -9.97 -18.56 -11.41
CA ASN A 331 -10.28 -19.56 -10.38
C ASN A 331 -9.04 -20.35 -9.91
N SER A 332 -7.91 -20.26 -10.63
CA SER A 332 -6.69 -21.01 -10.33
C SER A 332 -5.52 -20.06 -10.11
N TRP A 333 -5.18 -19.83 -8.85
CA TRP A 333 -4.09 -18.94 -8.46
C TRP A 333 -2.84 -19.75 -8.12
N LYS A 334 -1.72 -19.37 -8.72
CA LYS A 334 -0.42 -20.01 -8.52
C LYS A 334 0.40 -19.30 -7.46
N THR A 335 1.21 -20.06 -6.74
CA THR A 335 2.28 -19.53 -5.88
C THR A 335 3.38 -18.88 -6.73
N ARG A 336 4.19 -18.04 -6.09
CA ARG A 336 5.34 -17.40 -6.71
C ARG A 336 6.35 -18.41 -7.24
N LYS A 337 6.51 -19.55 -6.58
CA LYS A 337 7.40 -20.63 -7.00
C LYS A 337 6.96 -21.22 -8.34
N GLU A 338 5.65 -21.44 -8.51
CA GLU A 338 5.06 -21.94 -9.75
C GLU A 338 5.15 -20.92 -10.90
N LEU A 339 5.16 -19.62 -10.59
CA LEU A 339 5.33 -18.53 -11.56
C LEU A 339 6.79 -18.18 -11.89
N SER A 340 7.75 -19.04 -11.53
CA SER A 340 9.18 -18.76 -11.70
C SER A 340 9.57 -18.31 -13.12
N SER A 341 8.91 -18.84 -14.16
CA SER A 341 9.11 -18.51 -15.57
C SER A 341 8.76 -17.06 -15.95
N VAL A 342 7.92 -16.37 -15.17
CA VAL A 342 7.62 -14.94 -15.36
C VAL A 342 8.75 -14.07 -14.81
N PHE A 343 9.52 -14.60 -13.87
CA PHE A 343 10.57 -13.87 -13.15
C PHE A 343 11.98 -14.15 -13.67
N THR A 344 12.13 -15.05 -14.65
CA THR A 344 13.42 -15.38 -15.30
C THR A 344 13.94 -14.21 -16.15
N LYS A 345 15.16 -14.38 -16.71
CA LYS A 345 15.93 -13.33 -17.40
C LYS A 345 15.13 -12.65 -18.53
N LYS A 346 15.54 -11.42 -18.85
CA LYS A 346 14.98 -10.62 -19.94
C LYS A 346 14.98 -11.42 -21.25
N THR A 347 13.81 -11.45 -21.89
CA THR A 347 13.58 -11.97 -23.23
C THR A 347 13.05 -10.84 -24.11
N ASP A 348 13.17 -10.97 -25.43
CA ASP A 348 12.56 -10.03 -26.38
C ASP A 348 11.19 -10.49 -26.88
N LYS A 349 10.73 -11.67 -26.47
CA LYS A 349 9.42 -12.22 -26.84
C LYS A 349 8.30 -11.41 -26.17
N VAL A 350 7.52 -10.70 -26.97
CA VAL A 350 6.32 -10.00 -26.52
C VAL A 350 5.17 -10.99 -26.40
N LYS A 351 4.60 -11.11 -25.21
CA LYS A 351 3.41 -11.91 -24.92
C LYS A 351 2.22 -10.98 -24.74
N LYS A 352 1.13 -11.28 -25.44
CA LYS A 352 -0.18 -10.67 -25.20
C LYS A 352 -0.93 -11.50 -24.16
N PHE A 353 -1.71 -10.86 -23.31
CA PHE A 353 -2.50 -11.54 -22.29
C PHE A 353 -3.81 -10.80 -22.00
N THR A 354 -4.77 -11.51 -21.43
CA THR A 354 -6.03 -10.95 -20.93
C THR A 354 -5.90 -10.65 -19.45
N PRO A 355 -6.20 -9.44 -18.98
CA PRO A 355 -6.14 -9.09 -17.56
C PRO A 355 -7.18 -9.87 -16.74
N ILE A 356 -6.84 -10.19 -15.49
CA ILE A 356 -7.76 -10.81 -14.53
C ILE A 356 -8.72 -9.74 -14.00
N LEU A 357 -10.02 -10.01 -13.96
CA LEU A 357 -11.04 -9.03 -13.59
C LEU A 357 -11.74 -9.42 -12.29
N PHE A 358 -12.37 -8.45 -11.64
CA PHE A 358 -13.17 -8.70 -10.44
C PHE A 358 -14.60 -9.13 -10.81
N LYS A 359 -15.10 -10.14 -10.10
CA LYS A 359 -16.53 -10.50 -9.99
C LYS A 359 -17.15 -9.76 -8.80
N TYR A 360 -16.40 -9.67 -7.71
CA TYR A 360 -16.76 -8.99 -6.48
C TYR A 360 -15.66 -8.01 -6.07
N ILE A 361 -16.04 -6.85 -5.53
CA ILE A 361 -15.11 -5.88 -4.94
C ILE A 361 -15.55 -5.50 -3.54
N SER A 362 -14.59 -5.04 -2.76
CA SER A 362 -14.82 -4.41 -1.46
C SER A 362 -13.86 -3.24 -1.31
N LYS A 363 -13.98 -2.47 -0.22
CA LYS A 363 -13.05 -1.37 0.05
C LYS A 363 -11.64 -1.92 0.21
N ALA A 364 -10.68 -1.40 -0.57
CA ALA A 364 -9.26 -1.78 -0.49
C ALA A 364 -8.61 -1.22 0.79
N ALA A 365 -8.90 -1.83 1.93
CA ALA A 365 -8.33 -1.46 3.21
C ALA A 365 -8.17 -2.69 4.10
N SER A 366 -7.05 -2.77 4.82
CA SER A 366 -6.96 -3.62 5.99
C SER A 366 -7.54 -2.83 7.15
N ALA A 367 -8.76 -3.17 7.59
CA ALA A 367 -9.26 -2.72 8.89
C ALA A 367 -8.66 -3.65 9.97
N SER A 368 -8.72 -3.29 11.26
CA SER A 368 -8.63 -4.33 12.29
C SER A 368 -9.86 -5.21 12.09
N GLN A 369 -9.69 -6.30 11.36
CA GLN A 369 -10.80 -7.06 10.79
C GLN A 369 -11.52 -7.89 11.86
N MET A 370 -10.98 -7.95 13.08
CA MET A 370 -11.60 -8.62 14.21
C MET A 370 -12.62 -7.69 14.86
N LYS A 371 -13.91 -8.03 14.77
CA LYS A 371 -15.01 -7.29 15.41
C LYS A 371 -14.81 -7.13 16.93
N SER A 372 -14.04 -8.02 17.56
CA SER A 372 -13.73 -8.04 19.00
C SER A 372 -12.76 -6.94 19.47
N MET A 373 -12.05 -6.27 18.55
CA MET A 373 -11.00 -5.28 18.86
C MET A 373 -11.49 -3.82 18.82
N GLY A 374 -12.79 -3.59 18.61
CA GLY A 374 -13.36 -2.24 18.54
C GLY A 374 -13.21 -1.48 19.86
N THR A 375 -12.68 -0.25 19.80
CA THR A 375 -12.53 0.67 20.94
C THR A 375 -13.86 1.16 21.51
N ALA A 376 -14.98 0.88 20.84
CA ALA A 376 -16.31 1.13 21.38
C ALA A 376 -16.65 0.00 22.36
N GLN A 377 -16.20 0.14 23.60
CA GLN A 377 -16.74 -0.65 24.70
C GLN A 377 -18.24 -0.36 24.76
N PRO A 378 -19.11 -1.38 24.61
CA PRO A 378 -20.54 -1.17 24.82
C PRO A 378 -20.75 -0.63 26.24
N MET A 379 -21.81 0.14 26.46
CA MET A 379 -22.14 0.61 27.80
C MET A 379 -22.37 -0.59 28.72
N LEU A 380 -21.40 -0.92 29.57
CA LEU A 380 -21.43 -2.10 30.45
C LEU A 380 -22.24 -1.85 31.73
N SER A 381 -22.55 -0.59 32.04
CA SER A 381 -23.31 -0.21 33.23
C SER A 381 -24.14 1.05 32.96
N ASN A 382 -25.21 1.22 33.72
CA ASN A 382 -26.08 2.38 33.62
C ASN A 382 -25.94 3.32 34.83
N LYS A 383 -26.12 4.61 34.59
CA LYS A 383 -26.33 5.60 35.64
C LYS A 383 -27.75 5.44 36.21
N ILE A 384 -27.88 5.26 37.52
CA ILE A 384 -29.19 5.29 38.20
C ILE A 384 -29.60 6.75 38.35
N VAL A 385 -30.71 7.13 37.72
CA VAL A 385 -31.22 8.51 37.70
C VAL A 385 -32.42 8.71 38.64
N PHE A 386 -33.24 7.68 38.81
CA PHE A 386 -34.43 7.73 39.66
C PHE A 386 -34.19 6.99 40.98
N SER A 387 -34.86 7.36 42.07
CA SER A 387 -34.63 6.81 43.42
C SER A 387 -35.47 5.56 43.77
N GLY A 388 -36.36 5.09 42.88
CA GLY A 388 -37.21 3.93 43.15
C GLY A 388 -36.44 2.60 43.32
N SER A 389 -36.96 1.72 44.18
CA SER A 389 -36.43 0.38 44.45
C SER A 389 -36.30 -0.45 43.17
N ARG A 390 -35.14 -1.09 42.97
CA ARG A 390 -34.84 -1.92 41.80
C ARG A 390 -33.82 -3.00 42.13
N LYS A 391 -33.82 -4.08 41.35
CA LYS A 391 -32.73 -5.07 41.33
C LYS A 391 -31.77 -4.71 40.21
N ARG A 392 -30.45 -4.74 40.47
CA ARG A 392 -29.42 -4.56 39.46
C ARG A 392 -28.99 -5.90 38.90
N ASN A 393 -28.95 -6.01 37.59
CA ASN A 393 -28.34 -7.14 36.90
C ASN A 393 -27.00 -6.66 36.33
N TYR A 394 -25.96 -7.43 36.58
CA TYR A 394 -24.62 -7.18 36.06
C TYR A 394 -24.34 -8.20 34.96
N SER A 395 -23.98 -7.73 33.77
CA SER A 395 -23.60 -8.62 32.68
C SER A 395 -22.25 -9.27 32.99
N HIS A 396 -22.00 -10.44 32.41
CA HIS A 396 -20.69 -11.10 32.52
C HIS A 396 -19.57 -10.15 32.05
N ALA A 397 -19.79 -9.43 30.95
CA ALA A 397 -18.85 -8.41 30.45
C ALA A 397 -18.55 -7.28 31.45
N PHE A 398 -19.54 -6.83 32.23
CA PHE A 398 -19.33 -5.84 33.29
C PHE A 398 -18.51 -6.41 34.46
N LEU A 399 -18.78 -7.66 34.84
CA LEU A 399 -18.02 -8.32 35.91
C LEU A 399 -16.58 -8.58 35.47
N THR A 400 -16.36 -9.06 34.25
CA THR A 400 -15.03 -9.20 33.65
C THR A 400 -14.30 -7.85 33.60
N TYR A 401 -14.99 -6.76 33.24
CA TYR A 401 -14.42 -5.41 33.27
C TYR A 401 -13.95 -5.00 34.68
N LEU A 402 -14.72 -5.33 35.73
CA LEU A 402 -14.34 -5.05 37.12
C LEU A 402 -13.18 -5.93 37.60
N GLU A 403 -13.18 -7.21 37.21
CA GLU A 403 -12.15 -8.20 37.60
C GLU A 403 -10.81 -7.93 36.92
N THR A 404 -10.84 -7.62 35.62
CA THR A 404 -9.64 -7.34 34.84
C THR A 404 -9.11 -5.94 35.12
N GLY A 405 -9.99 -5.03 35.52
CA GLY A 405 -9.66 -3.64 35.80
C GLY A 405 -9.21 -2.91 34.54
N ASN A 406 -9.95 -1.89 34.11
CA ASN A 406 -9.46 -0.95 33.10
C ASN A 406 -8.38 0.00 33.66
N ASN A 407 -7.64 -0.43 34.69
CA ASN A 407 -6.37 0.17 35.02
C ASN A 407 -5.56 0.03 33.74
N GLN A 408 -5.27 1.15 33.06
CA GLN A 408 -4.31 1.15 31.98
C GLN A 408 -3.10 0.39 32.50
N VAL A 409 -2.91 -0.83 32.00
CA VAL A 409 -1.75 -1.64 32.40
C VAL A 409 -0.59 -0.75 32.05
N SER A 410 0.11 -0.24 33.06
CA SER A 410 1.27 0.60 32.83
C SER A 410 2.32 -0.32 32.25
N TYR A 411 2.41 -0.36 30.92
CA TYR A 411 3.43 -1.11 30.24
C TYR A 411 4.78 -0.42 30.51
N GLY A 412 5.80 -1.21 30.86
CA GLY A 412 7.16 -0.71 30.86
C GLY A 412 7.50 -0.11 29.49
N ARG A 413 8.23 1.01 29.46
CA ARG A 413 8.61 1.68 28.21
C ARG A 413 9.79 1.02 27.51
N ASP A 414 10.50 0.15 28.21
CA ASP A 414 11.65 -0.55 27.67
C ASP A 414 11.24 -1.68 26.71
N ILE A 415 12.14 -1.99 25.79
CA ILE A 415 11.96 -2.99 24.74
C ILE A 415 11.58 -4.37 25.32
N TYR A 416 12.17 -4.76 26.45
CA TYR A 416 11.95 -6.07 27.07
C TYR A 416 10.53 -6.19 27.63
N SER A 417 10.08 -5.20 28.40
CA SER A 417 8.72 -5.14 28.94
C SER A 417 7.66 -5.16 27.85
N LEU A 418 7.85 -4.39 26.77
CA LEU A 418 6.93 -4.36 25.63
C LEU A 418 6.90 -5.69 24.86
N THR A 419 8.08 -6.31 24.68
CA THR A 419 8.19 -7.64 24.05
C THR A 419 7.37 -8.67 24.85
N ASN A 420 7.53 -8.72 26.17
CA ASN A 420 6.79 -9.64 27.03
C ASN A 420 5.27 -9.40 27.01
N ALA A 421 4.85 -8.13 26.97
CA ALA A 421 3.44 -7.78 26.84
C ALA A 421 2.83 -8.29 25.52
N LEU A 422 3.55 -8.13 24.40
CA LEU A 422 3.13 -8.64 23.09
C LEU A 422 3.04 -10.16 23.07
N ILE A 423 4.00 -10.87 23.67
CA ILE A 423 3.99 -12.34 23.77
C ILE A 423 2.76 -12.82 24.54
N LYS A 424 2.45 -12.21 25.69
CA LYS A 424 1.26 -12.57 26.48
C LYS A 424 -0.04 -12.37 25.70
N LEU A 425 -0.18 -11.23 25.00
CA LEU A 425 -1.34 -11.00 24.14
C LEU A 425 -1.44 -12.03 23.01
N LYS A 426 -0.32 -12.37 22.37
CA LYS A 426 -0.28 -13.41 21.33
C LYS A 426 -0.79 -14.74 21.85
N GLU A 427 -0.35 -15.17 23.03
CA GLU A 427 -0.78 -16.42 23.66
C GLU A 427 -2.29 -16.41 23.94
N GLU A 428 -2.82 -15.29 24.43
CA GLU A 428 -4.25 -15.10 24.67
C GLU A 428 -5.07 -15.22 23.38
N TYR A 429 -4.72 -14.48 22.32
CA TYR A 429 -5.44 -14.57 21.05
C TYR A 429 -5.31 -15.94 20.39
N THR A 430 -4.15 -16.59 20.52
CA THR A 430 -3.97 -17.97 20.02
C THR A 430 -4.92 -18.93 20.73
N LYS A 431 -5.14 -18.77 22.04
CA LYS A 431 -6.12 -19.55 22.80
C LYS A 431 -7.55 -19.28 22.30
N GLN A 432 -7.89 -18.02 22.03
CA GLN A 432 -9.20 -17.65 21.47
C GLN A 432 -9.44 -18.26 20.08
N ILE A 433 -8.44 -18.24 19.19
CA ILE A 433 -8.52 -18.88 17.86
C ILE A 433 -8.77 -20.37 17.99
N ARG A 434 -7.99 -21.07 18.83
CA ARG A 434 -8.14 -22.52 19.05
C ARG A 434 -9.51 -22.90 19.61
N ASN A 435 -10.11 -21.99 20.38
CA ASN A 435 -11.46 -22.16 20.92
C ASN A 435 -12.57 -21.76 19.92
N GLY A 436 -12.22 -21.28 18.72
CA GLY A 436 -13.17 -20.87 17.69
C GLY A 436 -13.88 -19.54 17.97
N THR A 437 -13.49 -18.79 19.01
CA THR A 437 -14.15 -17.53 19.39
C THR A 437 -13.72 -16.35 18.50
N LEU A 438 -12.71 -16.57 17.65
CA LEU A 438 -12.06 -15.55 16.84
C LEU A 438 -11.98 -16.03 15.38
N SER A 439 -13.13 -16.04 14.70
CA SER A 439 -13.30 -16.65 13.37
C SER A 439 -13.85 -15.70 12.29
N GLU A 440 -14.48 -14.59 12.67
CA GLU A 440 -15.03 -13.63 11.72
C GLU A 440 -14.08 -12.46 11.45
N ALA A 441 -13.82 -12.21 10.16
CA ALA A 441 -13.04 -11.09 9.67
C ALA A 441 -13.86 -10.24 8.68
N GLY A 442 -13.69 -8.91 8.77
CA GLY A 442 -14.23 -7.95 7.80
C GLY A 442 -15.26 -6.98 8.37
N THR A 443 -15.28 -5.76 7.83
CA THR A 443 -16.13 -4.66 8.32
C THR A 443 -17.07 -4.09 7.25
N THR A 444 -16.98 -4.57 6.01
CA THR A 444 -17.73 -4.05 4.86
C THR A 444 -18.29 -5.20 4.04
N LYS A 445 -19.48 -5.01 3.46
CA LYS A 445 -20.07 -5.96 2.52
C LYS A 445 -19.28 -6.02 1.22
N TRP A 446 -19.42 -7.14 0.53
CA TRP A 446 -18.96 -7.31 -0.84
C TRP A 446 -19.97 -6.72 -1.82
N LEU A 447 -19.46 -6.12 -2.89
CA LEU A 447 -20.24 -5.60 -4.00
C LEU A 447 -20.00 -6.49 -5.22
N MET A 448 -21.06 -6.97 -5.85
CA MET A 448 -20.99 -7.69 -7.12
C MET A 448 -20.91 -6.68 -8.27
N ILE A 449 -20.11 -6.99 -9.28
CA ILE A 449 -19.98 -6.18 -10.49
C ILE A 449 -20.79 -6.83 -11.62
N SER A 450 -21.73 -6.07 -12.19
CA SER A 450 -22.50 -6.49 -13.36
C SER A 450 -22.72 -5.29 -14.29
N GLU A 451 -22.30 -5.40 -15.55
CA GLU A 451 -22.61 -4.40 -16.61
C GLU A 451 -22.35 -2.94 -16.20
N ASN A 452 -21.16 -2.65 -15.66
CA ASN A 452 -20.72 -1.34 -15.14
C ASN A 452 -21.47 -0.82 -13.89
N ASN A 453 -22.37 -1.62 -13.31
CA ASN A 453 -22.99 -1.35 -12.03
C ASN A 453 -22.37 -2.20 -10.92
N VAL A 454 -22.58 -1.76 -9.68
CA VAL A 454 -22.24 -2.52 -8.48
C VAL A 454 -23.42 -2.56 -7.55
N THR A 455 -23.69 -3.76 -7.04
CA THR A 455 -24.80 -4.04 -6.12
C THR A 455 -24.24 -4.68 -4.85
N GLU A 456 -24.76 -4.29 -3.69
CA GLU A 456 -24.43 -4.97 -2.44
C GLU A 456 -24.89 -6.42 -2.47
N THR A 457 -24.12 -7.31 -1.82
CA THR A 457 -24.42 -8.73 -1.73
C THR A 457 -24.16 -9.27 -0.33
N ASP A 458 -24.76 -10.42 -0.03
CA ASP A 458 -24.48 -11.22 1.17
C ASP A 458 -23.37 -12.27 0.92
N PHE A 459 -22.64 -12.13 -0.19
CA PHE A 459 -21.49 -12.98 -0.48
C PHE A 459 -20.42 -12.82 0.61
N VAL A 460 -19.85 -13.94 1.05
CA VAL A 460 -18.74 -13.99 2.00
C VAL A 460 -17.65 -14.86 1.37
N ALA A 461 -16.45 -14.28 1.19
CA ALA A 461 -15.30 -15.02 0.73
C ALA A 461 -14.67 -15.81 1.90
N THR A 462 -14.24 -17.03 1.61
CA THR A 462 -13.56 -17.89 2.60
C THR A 462 -12.07 -17.99 2.30
N GLU A 463 -11.22 -17.82 3.31
CA GLU A 463 -9.77 -18.05 3.20
C GLU A 463 -9.47 -19.54 3.01
N SER A 464 -8.43 -19.83 2.23
CA SER A 464 -7.94 -21.19 1.95
C SER A 464 -6.69 -21.57 2.75
N GLY A 465 -5.99 -20.59 3.32
CA GLY A 465 -4.66 -20.74 3.88
C GLY A 465 -3.56 -20.87 2.81
N SER A 466 -3.86 -20.59 1.55
CA SER A 466 -2.91 -20.63 0.43
C SER A 466 -2.43 -19.22 0.11
N TYR A 467 -1.12 -19.02 0.06
CA TYR A 467 -0.51 -17.70 -0.06
C TYR A 467 0.44 -17.62 -1.24
N PHE A 468 0.50 -16.47 -1.90
CA PHE A 468 1.38 -16.29 -3.05
C PHE A 468 2.86 -16.58 -2.77
N TYR A 469 3.39 -16.22 -1.58
CA TYR A 469 4.80 -16.43 -1.24
C TYR A 469 5.13 -17.77 -0.58
N SER A 470 4.16 -18.69 -0.45
CA SER A 470 4.38 -20.02 0.16
C SER A 470 5.29 -20.92 -0.67
#